data_AF-A0AAU4J1X5-F1
#
_entry.id   AF-A0AAU4J1X5-F1
#
_cell.length_a   1.000
_cell.length_b   1.000
_cell.length_c   1.000
_cell.angle_alpha   90.00
_cell.angle_beta   90.00
_cell.angle_gamma   90.00
#
_symmetry.space_group_name_H-M   'P 1'
#
loop_
_entity.id
_entity.type
_entity.pdbx_description
1 polymer ?
#
loop_
_entity_poly.entity_id
_entity_poly.type
_entity_poly.pdbx_seq_one_letter_code
_entity_poly.pdbx_strand_id
1 'polypeptide(L)' 'MIDVAAATWAVLFRDGARWVVRQGGPARLWDEITERPARWRADGRPSADRMRLHGGPGGQNLTWV' A
#
# COMPACT_ATOMS: atom_id res chain seq x y z
N MET A 1 3.32 -2.75 -9.93
CA MET A 1 3.93 -3.28 -8.69
C MET A 1 3.84 -4.79 -8.74
N ILE A 2 4.89 -5.49 -8.33
CA ILE A 2 4.94 -6.95 -8.34
C ILE A 2 5.70 -7.42 -7.09
N ASP A 3 5.18 -8.45 -6.44
CA ASP A 3 5.89 -9.24 -5.43
C ASP A 3 5.94 -10.69 -5.95
N VAL A 4 7.13 -11.09 -6.37
CA VAL A 4 7.37 -12.40 -6.96
C VAL A 4 7.29 -13.50 -5.91
N ALA A 5 7.76 -13.23 -4.68
CA ALA A 5 7.77 -14.21 -3.60
C ALA A 5 6.35 -14.52 -3.12
N ALA A 6 5.50 -13.50 -3.02
CA ALA A 6 4.09 -13.65 -2.68
C ALA A 6 3.21 -14.05 -3.89
N ALA A 7 3.77 -14.11 -5.10
CA ALA A 7 3.04 -14.31 -6.36
C ALA A 7 1.86 -13.32 -6.53
N THR A 8 2.08 -12.06 -6.19
CA THR A 8 1.08 -10.99 -6.28
C THR A 8 1.51 -9.86 -7.19
N TRP A 9 0.55 -9.20 -7.83
CA TRP A 9 0.81 -8.08 -8.72
C TRP A 9 -0.35 -7.09 -8.73
N ALA A 10 -0.02 -5.83 -9.04
CA ALA A 10 -0.97 -4.76 -9.30
C ALA A 10 -0.46 -3.82 -10.39
N VAL A 11 -1.33 -3.45 -11.32
CA VAL A 11 -1.06 -2.50 -12.41
C VAL A 11 -2.09 -1.38 -12.35
N LEU A 12 -1.59 -0.16 -12.26
CA LEU A 12 -2.37 1.06 -12.39
C LEU A 12 -2.21 1.57 -13.83
N PHE A 13 -3.33 1.78 -14.52
CA PHE A 13 -3.34 2.33 -15.88
C PHE A 13 -4.54 3.26 -16.05
N ARG A 14 -4.46 4.08 -17.09
CA ARG A 14 -5.51 5.06 -17.39
C ARG A 14 -6.47 4.47 -18.43
N ASP A 15 -7.75 4.49 -18.10
CA ASP A 15 -8.84 4.13 -19.00
C ASP A 15 -9.69 5.39 -19.24
N GLY A 16 -9.40 6.07 -20.35
CA GLY A 16 -9.93 7.40 -20.67
C GLY A 16 -9.64 8.43 -19.57
N ALA A 17 -10.69 8.93 -18.92
CA ALA A 17 -10.60 9.91 -17.84
C ALA A 17 -10.40 9.28 -16.44
N ARG A 18 -10.45 7.95 -16.32
CA ARG A 18 -10.40 7.24 -15.04
C ARG A 18 -9.07 6.54 -14.85
N TRP A 19 -8.63 6.47 -13.60
CA TRP A 19 -7.55 5.60 -13.18
C TRP A 19 -8.14 4.25 -12.78
N VAL A 20 -7.64 3.18 -13.36
CA VAL A 20 -8.11 1.81 -13.13
C VAL A 20 -6.95 0.98 -12.60
N VAL A 21 -7.27 0.11 -11.64
CA VAL A 21 -6.32 -0.85 -11.07
C VAL A 21 -6.77 -2.24 -11.45
N ARG A 22 -5.83 -3.02 -12.00
CA ARG A 22 -5.96 -4.47 -12.12
C ARG A 22 -4.93 -5.10 -11.21
N GLN A 23 -5.35 -6.07 -10.42
CA GLN A 23 -4.49 -6.78 -9.49
C GLN A 23 -4.84 -8.25 -9.45
N GLY A 24 -3.89 -9.08 -9.03
CA GLY A 24 -4.06 -10.52 -8.94
C GLY A 24 -3.02 -11.18 -8.03
N GLY A 25 -3.30 -12.42 -7.66
CA GLY A 25 -2.55 -13.18 -6.67
C GLY A 25 -3.27 -13.28 -5.32
N PRO A 26 -2.66 -13.97 -4.33
CA PRO A 26 -3.28 -14.24 -3.03
C PRO A 26 -3.58 -12.99 -2.19
N ALA A 27 -2.77 -11.95 -2.32
CA ALA A 27 -2.92 -10.69 -1.62
C ALA A 27 -3.21 -9.53 -2.59
N ARG A 28 -3.91 -8.51 -2.10
CA ARG A 28 -4.30 -7.33 -2.90
C ARG A 28 -3.35 -6.19 -2.64
N LEU A 29 -2.21 -6.23 -3.33
CA LEU A 29 -1.10 -5.28 -3.15
C LEU A 29 -1.55 -3.82 -3.23
N TRP A 30 -2.43 -3.48 -4.17
CA TRP A 30 -2.88 -2.09 -4.30
C TRP A 30 -3.72 -1.66 -3.09
N ASP A 31 -4.60 -2.53 -2.62
CA ASP A 31 -5.49 -2.25 -1.50
C ASP A 31 -4.66 -2.08 -0.22
N GLU A 32 -3.71 -2.98 0.03
CA GLU A 32 -2.79 -2.87 1.17
C GLU A 32 -1.94 -1.59 1.15
N ILE A 33 -1.43 -1.20 -0.02
CA ILE A 33 -0.58 -0.02 -0.14
C ILE A 33 -1.42 1.25 0.02
N THR A 34 -2.62 1.31 -0.56
CA THR A 34 -3.49 2.50 -0.49
C THR A 34 -4.21 2.66 0.84
N GLU A 35 -4.41 1.58 1.58
CA GLU A 35 -4.92 1.61 2.95
C GLU A 35 -4.00 2.43 3.88
N ARG A 36 -2.67 2.31 3.72
CA ARG A 36 -1.71 3.01 4.58
C ARG A 36 -1.83 4.55 4.48
N PRO A 37 -1.86 5.18 3.28
CA PRO A 37 -2.20 6.59 3.11
C PRO A 37 -3.62 6.96 3.53
N ALA A 38 -4.60 6.06 3.42
CA ALA A 38 -5.96 6.32 3.87
C ALA A 38 -6.00 6.44 5.41
N ARG A 39 -5.37 5.51 6.13
CA ARG A 39 -5.21 5.53 7.58
C ARG A 39 -4.42 6.77 8.03
N TRP A 40 -3.29 7.07 7.39
CA TRP A 40 -2.52 8.30 7.63
C TRP A 40 -3.36 9.58 7.52
N ARG A 41 -4.23 9.67 6.51
CA ARG A 41 -5.14 10.81 6.35
C ARG A 41 -6.23 10.84 7.41
N ALA A 42 -6.75 9.69 7.82
CA ALA A 42 -7.73 9.59 8.91
C ALA A 42 -7.12 10.00 10.25
N ASP A 43 -5.84 9.67 10.48
CA ASP A 43 -5.07 9.99 11.68
C ASP A 43 -4.59 11.46 11.74
N GLY A 44 -5.13 12.34 10.87
CA GLY A 44 -4.82 13.77 10.89
C GLY A 44 -3.57 14.18 10.11
N ARG A 45 -3.03 13.29 9.26
CA ARG A 45 -1.82 13.53 8.46
C ARG A 45 -0.60 13.88 9.32
N PRO A 46 -0.25 13.02 10.31
CA PRO A 46 0.94 13.25 11.12
C PRO A 46 2.16 13.41 10.22
N SER A 47 3.06 14.31 10.57
CA SER A 47 4.21 14.64 9.73
C SER A 47 5.08 13.41 9.49
N ALA A 48 5.69 13.32 8.30
CA ALA A 48 6.41 12.10 7.88
C ALA A 48 7.60 11.75 8.80
N ASP A 49 8.12 12.70 9.57
CA ASP A 49 9.12 12.51 10.63
C ASP A 49 8.62 11.65 11.81
N ARG A 50 7.30 11.51 11.99
CA ARG A 50 6.67 10.61 12.99
C ARG A 50 6.36 9.22 12.45
N MET A 51 6.63 8.98 11.16
CA MET A 51 6.36 7.70 10.51
C MET A 51 7.51 6.72 10.78
N ARG A 52 7.24 5.66 11.54
CA ARG A 52 8.20 4.57 11.75
C ARG A 52 7.78 3.34 10.97
N LEU A 53 8.59 2.95 9.99
CA LEU A 53 8.44 1.70 9.25
C LEU A 53 9.19 0.59 10.00
N HIS A 54 8.46 -0.34 10.60
CA HIS A 54 9.03 -1.55 11.19
C HIS A 54 9.00 -2.67 10.15
N GLY A 55 10.17 -3.02 9.60
CA GLY A 55 10.34 -4.20 8.76
C GLY A 55 10.74 -5.41 9.61
N GLY A 56 9.89 -6.44 9.65
CA GLY A 56 10.20 -7.72 10.31
C GLY A 56 9.83 -8.92 9.44
N PRO A 57 10.21 -10.16 9.84
CA PRO A 57 9.96 -11.37 9.06
C PRO A 57 8.48 -11.65 8.73
N GLY A 58 7.55 -11.01 9.45
CA GLY A 58 6.10 -11.07 9.22
C GLY A 58 5.52 -9.96 8.34
N GLY A 59 6.36 -9.11 7.73
CA GLY A 59 5.96 -8.02 6.85
C GLY A 59 6.28 -6.63 7.37
N GLN A 60 5.77 -5.62 6.66
CA GLN A 60 5.96 -4.20 6.97
C GLN A 60 4.81 -3.70 7.85
N ASN A 61 5.12 -3.29 9.07
CA ASN A 61 4.18 -2.67 9.99
C ASN A 61 4.52 -1.18 10.16
N LEU A 62 3.51 -0.32 9.99
CA LEU A 62 3.67 1.13 10.07
C LEU A 62 3.10 1.61 11.41
N THR A 63 3.91 2.31 12.21
CA THR A 63 3.46 2.88 13.47
C THR A 63 3.74 4.38 13.49
N TRP A 64 2.83 5.12 14.14
CA TRP A 64 2.97 6.55 14.39
C TRP A 64 3.42 6.75 15.84
N VAL A 65 4.44 7.60 16.05
CA VAL A 65 4.93 8.01 17.39
C VAL A 65 4.74 9.50 17.64
#